data_AF-A0A372GNE0-F1
#
_entry.id   AF-A0A372GNE0-F1
#
_cell.length_a   1.000
_cell.length_b   1.000
_cell.length_c   1.000
_cell.angle_alpha   90.00
_cell.angle_beta   90.00
_cell.angle_gamma   90.00
#
_symmetry.space_group_name_H-M   'P 1'
#
loop_
_entity.id
_entity.type
_entity.pdbx_description
1 polymer ?
#
loop_
_entity_poly.entity_id
_entity_poly.type
_entity_poly.pdbx_seq_one_letter_code
_entity_poly.pdbx_strand_id
1 'polypeptide(L)'
;MSWSLRRPPTPLTRTTTRVTARLLVEGANASVTPEAERRLLSRGVVVIPDFVANSGANRWWWWTLFGDIEPTADAAFGRIRTRLCELAAHAIRRGE
;
A
#
# COMPACT_ATOMS: atom_id res chain seq x y z
N MET A 1 -15.05 13.92 -24.65
CA MET A 1 -14.15 14.14 -23.50
C MET A 1 -13.06 13.08 -23.54
N SER A 2 -11.85 13.45 -23.96
CA SER A 2 -10.69 12.55 -24.01
C SER A 2 -9.96 12.62 -22.67
N TRP A 3 -10.05 11.56 -21.87
CA TRP A 3 -9.25 11.42 -20.66
C TRP A 3 -7.88 10.86 -21.07
N SER A 4 -6.88 11.74 -21.15
CA SER A 4 -5.48 11.33 -21.24
C SER A 4 -5.08 10.72 -19.89
N LEU A 5 -5.17 9.40 -19.80
CA LEU A 5 -4.59 8.65 -18.69
C LEU A 5 -3.09 8.97 -18.66
N ARG A 6 -2.66 9.70 -17.62
CA ARG A 6 -1.24 9.81 -17.26
C ARG A 6 -0.61 8.41 -17.36
N ARG A 7 0.54 8.31 -18.01
CA ARG A 7 1.26 7.05 -18.26
C ARG A 7 1.20 6.16 -17.00
N PRO A 8 0.95 4.84 -17.14
CA PRO A 8 1.02 3.94 -16.00
C PRO A 8 2.37 4.10 -15.29
N PRO A 9 2.41 4.03 -13.95
CA PRO A 9 3.65 4.16 -13.20
C PRO A 9 4.68 3.18 -13.77
N THR A 10 5.90 3.67 -13.97
CA THR A 10 6.97 2.85 -14.55
C THR A 10 7.22 1.67 -13.61
N PRO A 11 7.08 0.40 -14.07
CA PRO A 11 7.32 -0.75 -13.23
C PRO A 11 8.75 -0.71 -12.68
N LEU A 12 8.93 -0.97 -11.38
CA LEU A 12 10.21 -0.83 -10.66
C LEU A 12 11.37 -1.76 -11.14
N THR A 13 11.20 -2.51 -12.23
CA THR A 13 12.21 -3.47 -12.73
C THR A 13 13.58 -2.84 -13.00
N ARG A 14 13.63 -1.57 -13.44
CA ARG A 14 14.88 -0.87 -13.78
C ARG A 14 15.55 -0.12 -12.62
N THR A 15 14.88 0.05 -11.48
CA THR A 15 15.34 0.94 -10.40
C THR A 15 15.53 0.24 -9.07
N THR A 16 15.25 -1.07 -8.97
CA THR A 16 15.49 -1.83 -7.72
C THR A 16 16.88 -1.55 -7.15
N THR A 17 17.94 -1.56 -7.97
CA THR A 17 19.33 -1.28 -7.55
C THR A 17 19.54 0.11 -6.94
N ARG A 18 18.67 1.08 -7.22
CA ARG A 18 18.73 2.44 -6.67
C ARG A 18 17.96 2.58 -5.35
N VAL A 19 17.14 1.59 -4.99
CA VAL A 19 16.40 1.60 -3.72
C VAL A 19 17.39 1.37 -2.58
N THR A 20 17.56 2.38 -1.72
CA THR A 20 18.40 2.34 -0.52
C THR A 20 17.59 2.14 0.76
N ALA A 21 16.26 2.20 0.67
CA ALA A 21 15.36 1.99 1.80
C ALA A 21 15.35 0.52 2.24
N ARG A 22 15.06 0.31 3.54
CA ARG A 22 14.87 -1.03 4.12
C ARG A 22 13.42 -1.53 4.02
N LEU A 23 12.49 -0.61 3.81
CA LEU A 23 11.06 -0.86 3.66
C LEU A 23 10.56 -0.08 2.45
N LEU A 24 9.82 -0.74 1.58
CA LEU A 24 9.14 -0.15 0.42
C LEU A 24 7.64 -0.36 0.60
N VAL A 25 6.84 0.69 0.44
CA VAL A 25 5.38 0.63 0.63
C VAL A 25 4.70 0.99 -0.69
N GLU A 26 3.90 0.08 -1.23
CA GLU A 26 3.20 0.31 -2.48
C GLU A 26 1.98 1.23 -2.29
N GLY A 27 2.15 2.51 -2.61
CA GLY A 27 1.02 3.46 -2.63
C GLY A 27 0.16 3.38 -3.90
N ALA A 28 0.71 2.84 -4.98
CA ALA A 28 0.04 2.67 -6.27
C ALA A 28 -0.22 1.19 -6.54
N ASN A 29 -1.25 0.91 -7.35
CA ASN A 29 -1.64 -0.47 -7.63
C ASN A 29 -0.57 -1.19 -8.44
N ALA A 30 -0.15 -2.38 -7.97
CA ALA A 30 0.79 -3.30 -8.61
C ALA A 30 2.04 -2.61 -9.18
N SER A 31 2.65 -1.71 -8.40
CA SER A 31 3.78 -0.88 -8.81
C SER A 31 5.12 -1.62 -8.80
N VAL A 32 5.20 -2.67 -7.98
CA VAL A 32 6.33 -3.59 -7.85
C VAL A 32 5.98 -4.88 -8.60
N THR A 33 6.81 -5.27 -9.57
CA THR A 33 6.63 -6.58 -10.22
C THR A 33 7.11 -7.71 -9.30
N PRO A 34 6.59 -8.94 -9.43
CA PRO A 34 7.06 -10.07 -8.63
C PRO A 34 8.57 -10.33 -8.74
N GLU A 35 9.17 -10.03 -9.90
CA GLU A 35 10.62 -10.11 -10.08
C GLU A 35 11.36 -9.02 -9.28
N ALA A 36 10.86 -7.78 -9.30
CA ALA A 36 11.44 -6.69 -8.53
C ALA A 36 11.33 -6.95 -7.03
N GLU A 37 10.19 -7.49 -6.57
CA GLU A 37 9.99 -7.89 -5.17
C GLU A 37 11.02 -8.93 -4.73
N ARG A 38 11.23 -10.00 -5.50
CA ARG A 38 12.27 -11.02 -5.20
C ARG A 38 13.67 -10.41 -5.09
N ARG A 39 14.02 -9.47 -5.98
CA ARG A 39 15.32 -8.77 -5.96
C ARG A 39 15.47 -7.80 -4.79
N LEU A 40 14.37 -7.21 -4.32
CA LEU A 40 14.36 -6.35 -3.15
C LEU A 40 14.49 -7.19 -1.87
N LEU A 41 13.73 -8.29 -1.80
CA LEU A 41 13.78 -9.23 -0.68
C LEU A 41 15.17 -9.86 -0.51
N SER A 42 15.84 -10.26 -1.59
CA SER A 42 17.21 -10.80 -1.52
C SER A 42 18.24 -9.80 -1.01
N ARG A 43 17.91 -8.50 -1.00
CA ARG A 43 18.72 -7.42 -0.43
C ARG A 43 18.26 -6.99 0.95
N GLY A 44 17.32 -7.72 1.56
CA GLY A 44 16.74 -7.39 2.86
C GLY A 44 15.79 -6.19 2.84
N VAL A 45 15.28 -5.82 1.66
CA VAL A 45 14.25 -4.77 1.53
C VAL A 45 12.88 -5.44 1.55
N VAL A 46 12.09 -5.14 2.58
CA VAL A 46 10.71 -5.64 2.71
C VAL A 46 9.78 -4.78 1.89
N VAL A 47 8.87 -5.41 1.14
CA VAL A 47 7.82 -4.72 0.38
C VAL A 47 6.49 -4.91 1.11
N ILE A 48 5.80 -3.80 1.43
CA ILE A 48 4.42 -3.81 1.89
C ILE A 48 3.52 -3.66 0.65
N PRO A 49 2.68 -4.64 0.35
CA PRO A 49 1.91 -4.66 -0.89
C PRO A 49 0.76 -3.65 -0.86
N ASP A 50 0.32 -3.28 -2.06
CA ASP A 50 -0.70 -2.25 -2.29
C ASP A 50 -2.04 -2.54 -1.59
N PHE A 51 -2.54 -3.78 -1.67
CA PHE A 51 -3.80 -4.21 -1.06
C PHE A 51 -3.79 -4.16 0.47
N VAL A 52 -2.62 -3.99 1.09
CA VAL A 52 -2.48 -3.61 2.50
C VAL A 52 -2.39 -2.09 2.59
N ALA A 53 -1.37 -1.50 1.96
CA ALA A 53 -0.96 -0.11 2.14
C ALA A 53 -2.01 0.92 1.70
N ASN A 54 -2.68 0.70 0.58
CA ASN A 54 -3.65 1.64 0.01
C ASN A 54 -5.11 1.33 0.39
N SER A 55 -5.35 0.24 1.13
CA SER A 55 -6.69 -0.27 1.45
C SER A 55 -7.53 0.67 2.31
N GLY A 56 -6.90 1.64 2.98
CA GLY A 56 -7.56 2.58 3.89
C GLY A 56 -8.67 3.39 3.21
N ALA A 57 -8.46 3.84 1.97
CA ALA A 57 -9.44 4.67 1.26
C ALA A 57 -10.74 3.91 0.95
N ASN A 58 -10.63 2.68 0.43
CA ASN A 58 -11.78 1.84 0.11
C ASN A 58 -12.56 1.49 1.40
N ARG A 59 -11.86 1.09 2.46
CA ARG A 59 -12.46 0.79 3.76
C ARG A 59 -13.19 1.99 4.37
N TRP A 60 -12.53 3.16 4.36
CA TRP A 60 -13.10 4.41 4.87
C TRP A 60 -14.42 4.77 4.18
N TRP A 61 -14.46 4.64 2.85
CA TRP A 61 -15.67 4.93 2.09
C TRP A 61 -16.84 4.06 2.56
N TRP A 62 -16.65 2.74 2.67
CA TRP A 62 -17.71 1.84 3.11
C TRP A 62 -18.14 2.08 4.56
N TRP A 63 -17.19 2.33 5.46
CA TRP A 63 -17.52 2.65 6.86
C TRP A 63 -18.34 3.93 6.98
N THR A 64 -18.01 4.95 6.17
CA THR A 64 -18.76 6.20 6.15
C THR A 64 -20.16 5.98 5.56
N LEU A 65 -20.24 5.24 4.44
CA LEU A 65 -21.49 4.99 3.73
C LEU A 65 -22.52 4.23 4.58
N PHE A 66 -22.08 3.22 5.32
CA PHE A 66 -22.96 2.39 6.15
C PHE A 66 -23.16 2.90 7.59
N GLY A 67 -22.55 4.04 7.94
CA GLY A 67 -22.67 4.62 9.27
C GLY A 67 -21.86 3.88 10.35
N ASP A 68 -20.83 3.13 9.97
CA ASP A 68 -19.93 2.48 10.92
C ASP A 68 -19.03 3.48 11.66
N ILE A 69 -18.85 4.68 11.11
CA ILE A 69 -18.13 5.80 11.70
C ILE A 69 -18.88 7.11 11.48
N GLU A 70 -18.68 8.06 12.39
CA GLU A 70 -19.06 9.46 12.14
C GLU A 70 -18.32 9.99 10.91
N PRO A 71 -18.96 10.86 10.09
CA PRO A 71 -18.37 11.44 8.88
C PRO A 71 -17.40 12.59 9.24
N THR A 72 -16.49 12.33 10.17
CA THR A 72 -15.45 13.24 10.64
C THR A 72 -14.07 12.72 10.30
N ALA A 73 -13.12 13.63 10.12
CA ALA A 73 -11.74 13.27 9.87
C ALA A 73 -11.14 12.45 11.01
N ASP A 74 -11.47 12.78 12.26
CA ASP A 74 -10.93 12.09 13.43
C ASP A 74 -11.40 10.63 13.53
N ALA A 75 -12.70 10.37 13.30
CA ALA A 75 -13.23 9.01 13.28
C ALA A 75 -12.62 8.19 12.12
N ALA A 76 -12.47 8.82 10.95
CA ALA A 76 -11.84 8.20 9.79
C ALA A 76 -10.36 7.85 10.07
N PHE A 77 -9.54 8.83 10.44
CA PHE A 77 -8.10 8.63 10.69
C PHE A 77 -7.87 7.67 11.86
N GLY A 78 -8.66 7.77 12.92
CA GLY A 78 -8.59 6.87 14.07
C GLY A 78 -8.78 5.42 13.65
N ARG A 79 -9.88 5.12 12.94
CA ARG A 79 -10.19 3.74 12.50
C ARG A 79 -9.24 3.23 11.43
N ILE A 80 -8.87 4.06 10.45
CA ILE A 80 -7.88 3.72 9.42
C ILE A 80 -6.54 3.34 10.07
N ARG A 81 -6.03 4.17 11.00
CA ARG A 81 -4.77 3.92 11.70
C ARG A 81 -4.79 2.56 12.41
N THR A 82 -5.80 2.30 13.23
CA THR A 82 -5.93 1.03 13.96
C THR A 82 -5.92 -0.16 12.99
N ARG A 83 -6.76 -0.13 11.95
CA ARG A 83 -6.91 -1.26 11.02
C ARG A 83 -5.72 -1.49 10.11
N LEU A 84 -5.06 -0.43 9.64
CA LEU A 84 -3.87 -0.57 8.80
C LEU A 84 -2.65 -1.03 9.62
N CYS A 85 -2.50 -0.57 10.87
CA CYS A 85 -1.44 -1.06 11.74
C CYS A 85 -1.61 -2.54 12.07
N GLU A 86 -2.83 -3.00 12.39
CA GLU A 86 -3.14 -4.42 12.61
C GLU A 86 -2.77 -5.27 11.38
N LEU A 87 -3.19 -4.83 10.19
CA LEU A 87 -2.97 -5.55 8.94
C LEU A 87 -1.48 -5.58 8.55
N ALA A 88 -0.79 -4.45 8.65
CA ALA A 88 0.64 -4.36 8.36
C ALA A 88 1.46 -5.24 9.32
N ALA A 89 1.15 -5.21 10.62
CA ALA A 89 1.82 -6.05 11.60
C ALA A 89 1.58 -7.55 11.32
N HIS A 90 0.38 -7.91 10.86
CA HIS A 90 0.07 -9.29 10.45
C HIS A 90 0.81 -9.72 9.18
N ALA A 91 0.91 -8.82 8.19
CA ALA A 91 1.66 -9.07 6.96
C ALA A 91 3.16 -9.27 7.25
N ILE A 92 3.74 -8.44 8.12
CA ILE A 92 5.15 -8.55 8.52
C ILE A 92 5.42 -9.89 9.23
N ARG A 93 4.58 -10.27 10.21
CA ARG A 93 4.74 -11.54 10.95
C ARG A 93 4.58 -12.81 10.10
N ARG A 94 3.88 -12.74 8.96
CA ARG A 94 3.71 -13.87 8.04
C ARG A 94 4.76 -13.93 6.93
N GLY A 95 5.56 -12.88 6.79
CA GLY A 95 6.68 -12.81 5.85
C GLY A 95 8.01 -13.32 6.43
N GLU A 96 7.99 -13.82 7.67
CA GLU A 96 9.01 -14.68 8.28
C GLU A 96 8.66 -16.15 8.05
#